data_AF-A0A4R4RI11-F1
#
_entry.id   AF-A0A4R4RI11-F1
#
_cell.length_a   1.000
_cell.length_b   1.000
_cell.length_c   1.000
_cell.angle_alpha   90.00
_cell.angle_beta   90.00
_cell.angle_gamma   90.00
#
_symmetry.space_group_name_H-M   'P 1'
#
loop_
_entity.id
_entity.type
_entity.pdbx_description
1 polymer ?
#
loop_
_entity_poly.entity_id
_entity_poly.type
_entity_poly.pdbx_seq_one_letter_code
_entity_poly.pdbx_strand_id
1 'polypeptide(L)'
;MPGAHRRKSPGRHRKPSHLALTWRTAGGVIVGAAVLGTAAATAQASVLPFDSVATSHITAADLSEGEDAGESPSEHEDVDEPGSKPEDENGGAGDREDGERTEKEEPEAGAPKKPADDSRPTADDAIKLAKEQVGITEDGSGETKFNRWYVESPRAKETVERDGGSIQAYDDAAWCSMFISWIGDRLGLTDQFGSDAWTVAHARWFEEQGRWGTEPRPGAIVFYAWDGGKDISDIVHIGMVTKKVDDDTIEAVEGNTDSAVKVRERSTGDIVGYGYPEYRS
;
A
#
# COMPACT_ATOMS: atom_id res chain seq x y z
N MET A 1 26.81 15.07 -71.42
CA MET A 1 25.68 14.81 -72.35
C MET A 1 25.07 13.46 -71.99
N PRO A 2 23.74 13.31 -72.12
CA PRO A 2 22.76 12.78 -71.15
C PRO A 2 22.76 11.24 -71.06
N GLY A 3 22.15 10.56 -70.09
CA GLY A 3 21.02 10.87 -69.21
C GLY A 3 19.93 9.80 -69.38
N ALA A 4 19.07 9.70 -68.34
CA ALA A 4 17.75 9.09 -68.34
C ALA A 4 17.65 7.55 -68.30
N HIS A 5 16.61 6.94 -67.73
CA HIS A 5 15.69 7.25 -66.65
C HIS A 5 14.97 5.91 -66.35
N ARG A 6 14.50 5.77 -65.11
CA ARG A 6 13.52 4.79 -64.60
C ARG A 6 12.45 4.37 -65.63
N ARG A 7 12.06 3.09 -65.59
CA ARG A 7 10.66 2.68 -65.75
C ARG A 7 10.24 1.70 -64.65
N LYS A 8 9.17 2.10 -63.94
CA LYS A 8 8.42 1.34 -62.94
C LYS A 8 7.37 0.48 -63.66
N SER A 9 7.13 -0.74 -63.17
CA SER A 9 6.00 -1.60 -63.55
C SER A 9 4.70 -1.13 -62.89
N PRO A 10 3.54 -1.17 -63.58
CA PRO A 10 2.25 -0.86 -62.98
C PRO A 10 1.39 -2.11 -62.70
N GLY A 11 0.53 -2.00 -61.67
CA GLY A 11 -0.68 -2.81 -61.46
C GLY A 11 -0.47 -4.05 -60.57
N ARG A 12 -1.38 -4.40 -59.65
CA ARG A 12 -2.78 -4.01 -59.48
C ARG A 12 -3.25 -4.42 -58.06
N HIS A 13 -4.03 -3.56 -57.41
CA HIS A 13 -4.73 -3.82 -56.15
C HIS A 13 -5.72 -5.01 -56.27
N ARG A 14 -5.79 -5.86 -55.23
CA ARG A 14 -6.94 -6.73 -54.94
C ARG A 14 -7.49 -6.39 -53.55
N LYS A 15 -8.77 -6.02 -53.52
CA LYS A 15 -9.64 -5.90 -52.33
C LYS A 15 -10.29 -7.27 -52.02
N PRO A 16 -10.81 -7.49 -50.79
CA PRO A 16 -11.22 -8.80 -50.31
C PRO A 16 -12.64 -9.17 -50.77
N SER A 17 -12.88 -10.46 -50.96
CA SER A 17 -14.20 -11.03 -51.26
C SER A 17 -14.72 -11.81 -50.06
N HIS A 18 -15.88 -11.39 -49.57
CA HIS A 18 -16.71 -12.09 -48.58
C HIS A 18 -17.29 -13.37 -49.18
N LEU A 19 -17.24 -14.48 -48.44
CA LEU A 19 -17.97 -15.70 -48.73
C LEU A 19 -19.01 -15.92 -47.64
N ALA A 20 -20.28 -15.73 -48.02
CA ALA A 20 -21.43 -16.30 -47.35
C ALA A 20 -21.71 -17.66 -47.99
N LEU A 21 -22.01 -18.68 -47.20
CA LEU A 21 -22.69 -19.87 -47.70
C LEU A 21 -23.69 -20.42 -46.68
N THR A 22 -24.72 -20.99 -47.26
CA THR A 22 -26.10 -21.06 -46.83
C THR A 22 -26.46 -22.36 -46.13
N TRP A 23 -27.48 -22.26 -45.29
CA TRP A 23 -28.12 -23.35 -44.56
C TRP A 23 -28.83 -24.35 -45.49
N ARG A 24 -28.82 -25.64 -45.10
CA ARG A 24 -29.77 -26.65 -45.55
C ARG A 24 -30.47 -27.27 -44.34
N THR A 25 -31.79 -27.26 -44.38
CA THR A 25 -32.72 -27.81 -43.42
C THR A 25 -33.02 -29.29 -43.73
N ALA A 26 -33.05 -30.13 -42.70
CA ALA A 26 -33.80 -31.38 -42.68
C ALA A 26 -34.19 -31.68 -41.23
N GLY A 27 -35.49 -31.77 -40.97
CA GLY A 27 -36.06 -31.98 -39.65
C GLY A 27 -36.03 -33.44 -39.19
N GLY A 28 -36.07 -33.62 -37.88
CA GLY A 28 -36.36 -34.87 -37.19
C GLY A 28 -36.68 -34.56 -35.73
N VAL A 29 -37.93 -34.74 -35.34
CA VAL A 29 -38.42 -34.59 -33.95
C VAL A 29 -38.14 -35.89 -33.20
N ILE A 30 -37.39 -35.84 -32.10
CA ILE A 30 -37.51 -36.81 -31.00
C ILE A 30 -37.46 -36.08 -29.65
N VAL A 31 -38.37 -36.53 -28.80
CA VAL A 31 -38.78 -36.07 -27.47
C VAL A 31 -37.73 -36.38 -26.40
N GLY A 32 -37.47 -35.38 -25.53
CA GLY A 32 -37.42 -35.49 -24.07
C GLY A 32 -36.27 -36.24 -23.38
N ALA A 33 -35.36 -35.48 -22.78
CA ALA A 33 -34.86 -35.69 -21.42
C ALA A 33 -34.28 -34.38 -20.89
N ALA A 34 -34.95 -33.76 -19.91
CA ALA A 34 -34.45 -32.57 -19.23
C ALA A 34 -33.34 -33.00 -18.24
N VAL A 35 -32.12 -32.56 -18.49
CA VAL A 35 -31.04 -32.58 -17.51
C VAL A 35 -30.92 -31.17 -16.94
N LEU A 36 -31.18 -31.04 -15.65
CA LEU A 36 -31.01 -29.83 -14.85
C LEU A 36 -29.55 -29.39 -14.92
N GLY A 37 -29.28 -28.27 -15.60
CA GLY A 37 -27.99 -27.59 -15.56
C GLY A 37 -27.94 -26.66 -14.35
N THR A 38 -27.03 -26.93 -13.41
CA THR A 38 -26.57 -25.96 -12.42
C THR A 38 -25.85 -24.82 -13.13
N ALA A 39 -26.46 -23.64 -13.18
CA ALA A 39 -25.79 -22.41 -13.58
C ALA A 39 -24.87 -21.95 -12.45
N ALA A 40 -23.58 -21.82 -12.74
CA ALA A 40 -22.61 -21.14 -11.89
C ALA A 40 -22.95 -19.64 -11.86
N ALA A 41 -23.20 -19.12 -10.67
CA ALA A 41 -23.41 -17.69 -10.45
C ALA A 41 -22.06 -16.96 -10.53
N THR A 42 -21.86 -16.16 -11.56
CA THR A 42 -20.77 -15.18 -11.60
C THR A 42 -21.16 -13.99 -10.73
N ALA A 43 -20.46 -13.78 -9.62
CA ALA A 43 -20.60 -12.58 -8.81
C ALA A 43 -20.09 -11.36 -9.60
N GLN A 44 -20.97 -10.41 -9.87
CA GLN A 44 -20.57 -9.07 -10.31
C GLN A 44 -20.38 -8.21 -9.06
N ALA A 45 -19.15 -7.75 -8.84
CA ALA A 45 -18.83 -6.71 -7.88
C ALA A 45 -19.64 -5.45 -8.23
N SER A 46 -20.52 -5.04 -7.32
CA SER A 46 -21.30 -3.81 -7.45
C SER A 46 -20.45 -2.65 -6.95
N VAL A 47 -20.03 -1.79 -7.86
CA VAL A 47 -19.48 -0.48 -7.53
C VAL A 47 -20.66 0.41 -7.14
N LEU A 48 -20.72 0.85 -5.88
CA LEU A 48 -21.72 1.82 -5.44
C LEU A 48 -21.40 3.19 -6.07
N PRO A 49 -22.36 3.90 -6.69
CA PRO A 49 -22.17 5.29 -7.04
C PRO A 49 -22.39 6.15 -5.79
N PHE A 50 -21.41 7.00 -5.46
CA PHE A 50 -21.61 8.11 -4.53
C PHE A 50 -22.58 9.11 -5.18
N ASP A 51 -23.77 9.23 -4.59
CA ASP A 51 -24.76 10.21 -5.02
C ASP A 51 -24.42 11.59 -4.44
N SER A 52 -24.51 12.60 -5.29
CA SER A 52 -24.22 13.99 -4.98
C SER A 52 -25.42 14.60 -4.26
N VAL A 53 -25.24 15.09 -3.02
CA VAL A 53 -26.26 15.94 -2.40
C VAL A 53 -26.09 17.37 -2.91
N ALA A 54 -27.02 17.76 -3.77
CA ALA A 54 -27.30 19.14 -4.13
C ALA A 54 -27.95 19.89 -2.96
N THR A 55 -27.48 21.10 -2.75
CA THR A 55 -28.01 22.13 -1.85
C THR A 55 -29.48 22.40 -2.11
N SER A 56 -30.31 22.45 -1.08
CA SER A 56 -31.54 23.26 -1.06
C SER A 56 -31.97 23.60 0.37
N HIS A 57 -32.19 24.88 0.54
CA HIS A 57 -32.57 25.61 1.74
C HIS A 57 -33.98 25.25 2.18
N ILE A 58 -34.20 24.96 3.47
CA ILE A 58 -35.51 25.11 4.11
C ILE A 58 -35.32 25.76 5.48
N THR A 59 -36.03 26.86 5.65
CA THR A 59 -36.15 27.73 6.82
C THR A 59 -36.90 27.03 7.95
N ALA A 60 -36.36 27.05 9.16
CA ALA A 60 -37.07 26.65 10.36
C ALA A 60 -37.83 27.86 10.94
N ALA A 61 -39.16 27.80 10.85
CA ALA A 61 -40.07 28.59 11.67
C ALA A 61 -41.02 27.62 12.37
N ASP A 62 -41.16 27.84 13.68
CA ASP A 62 -42.22 27.38 14.57
C ASP A 62 -42.25 25.88 14.92
N LEU A 63 -41.76 25.55 16.12
CA LEU A 63 -42.54 24.86 17.15
C LEU A 63 -41.92 25.15 18.55
N SER A 64 -42.64 25.97 19.30
CA SER A 64 -42.66 26.10 20.77
C SER A 64 -43.06 24.73 21.40
N GLU A 65 -42.70 24.29 22.61
CA GLU A 65 -42.65 24.91 23.94
C GLU A 65 -42.07 23.88 24.95
N GLY A 66 -41.38 24.31 26.03
CA GLY A 66 -41.16 23.45 27.21
C GLY A 66 -39.84 23.60 27.98
N GLU A 67 -39.64 24.78 28.60
CA GLU A 67 -39.07 25.06 29.93
C GLU A 67 -38.03 24.11 30.57
N ASP A 68 -36.81 24.61 30.87
CA ASP A 68 -36.40 24.92 32.26
C ASP A 68 -35.12 25.79 32.28
N ALA A 69 -35.04 26.64 33.30
CA ALA A 69 -34.19 27.81 33.44
C ALA A 69 -32.75 27.52 33.90
N GLY A 70 -31.84 28.44 33.57
CA GLY A 70 -30.45 28.43 34.06
C GLY A 70 -29.68 29.66 33.60
N GLU A 71 -29.90 30.76 34.30
CA GLU A 71 -29.47 32.14 34.05
C GLU A 71 -28.03 32.42 34.54
N SER A 72 -27.15 33.01 33.71
CA SER A 72 -26.31 34.20 34.02
C SER A 72 -25.13 34.43 33.05
N PRO A 73 -24.64 35.69 32.91
CA PRO A 73 -24.27 36.25 31.61
C PRO A 73 -22.82 36.82 31.54
N SER A 74 -22.59 37.52 30.41
CA SER A 74 -21.71 38.68 30.17
C SER A 74 -20.35 38.46 29.48
N GLU A 75 -20.42 38.61 28.15
CA GLU A 75 -19.69 39.53 27.24
C GLU A 75 -18.49 40.38 27.70
N HIS A 76 -17.74 40.77 26.65
CA HIS A 76 -16.75 41.86 26.49
C HIS A 76 -15.29 41.51 26.80
N GLU A 77 -14.28 41.98 26.07
CA GLU A 77 -14.04 42.48 24.70
C GLU A 77 -12.50 42.71 24.65
N ASP A 78 -11.98 42.95 23.45
CA ASP A 78 -10.57 43.03 23.07
C ASP A 78 -9.65 43.98 23.87
N VAL A 79 -8.32 43.82 23.69
CA VAL A 79 -7.41 44.83 23.07
C VAL A 79 -5.95 44.78 23.60
N ASP A 80 -5.04 44.68 22.62
CA ASP A 80 -3.64 45.17 22.47
C ASP A 80 -2.42 44.62 23.25
N GLU A 81 -1.43 44.23 22.43
CA GLU A 81 0.02 44.18 22.62
C GLU A 81 0.62 45.61 22.74
N PRO A 82 1.86 45.85 23.26
CA PRO A 82 3.07 45.53 22.48
C PRO A 82 4.34 45.19 23.30
N GLY A 83 5.31 44.55 22.62
CA GLY A 83 6.54 44.01 23.22
C GLY A 83 7.70 44.98 23.49
N SER A 84 8.83 44.40 23.92
CA SER A 84 10.23 44.84 23.66
C SER A 84 11.24 43.88 24.34
N LYS A 85 12.26 43.49 23.58
CA LYS A 85 13.58 42.93 23.98
C LYS A 85 14.62 44.09 24.02
N PRO A 86 15.94 43.96 24.31
CA PRO A 86 16.81 42.77 24.53
C PRO A 86 17.90 42.95 25.66
N GLU A 87 18.95 42.10 25.63
CA GLU A 87 20.34 42.26 26.17
C GLU A 87 20.54 41.91 27.68
N ASP A 88 21.63 41.30 28.18
CA ASP A 88 22.92 40.87 27.63
C ASP A 88 23.65 39.91 28.60
N GLU A 89 24.78 39.38 28.10
CA GLU A 89 25.75 38.38 28.56
C GLU A 89 26.41 38.54 29.95
N ASN A 90 26.84 37.40 30.55
CA ASN A 90 28.14 37.15 31.24
C ASN A 90 28.13 35.68 31.73
N GLY A 91 29.08 34.75 31.53
CA GLY A 91 30.52 34.85 31.32
C GLY A 91 31.23 34.17 32.51
N GLY A 92 32.11 33.19 32.25
CA GLY A 92 33.24 32.88 33.14
C GLY A 92 33.32 31.48 33.76
N ALA A 93 34.45 30.81 33.49
CA ALA A 93 34.79 29.43 33.78
C ALA A 93 35.77 29.25 34.97
N GLY A 94 35.96 27.98 35.37
CA GLY A 94 37.18 27.43 36.00
C GLY A 94 37.09 27.18 37.52
N ASP A 95 37.78 26.21 38.15
CA ASP A 95 38.63 25.08 37.74
C ASP A 95 39.12 24.39 39.05
N ARG A 96 39.49 23.09 39.03
CA ARG A 96 40.35 22.33 40.00
C ARG A 96 39.76 21.93 41.38
N GLU A 97 40.05 20.79 42.04
CA GLU A 97 40.95 19.63 41.84
C GLU A 97 40.59 18.51 42.89
N ASP A 98 40.92 17.26 42.53
CA ASP A 98 41.40 16.11 43.33
C ASP A 98 40.55 15.34 44.37
N GLY A 99 40.48 14.01 44.16
CA GLY A 99 40.00 13.03 45.14
C GLY A 99 39.99 11.59 44.63
N GLU A 100 41.16 10.95 44.62
CA GLU A 100 41.38 9.53 44.33
C GLU A 100 40.63 8.60 45.31
N ARG A 101 39.84 7.63 44.81
CA ARG A 101 39.51 6.40 45.53
C ARG A 101 39.22 5.24 44.57
N THR A 102 40.07 4.23 44.71
CA THR A 102 40.09 2.93 44.05
C THR A 102 38.96 2.00 44.49
N GLU A 103 38.59 1.13 43.55
CA GLU A 103 38.02 -0.24 43.70
C GLU A 103 36.58 -0.43 44.19
N LYS A 104 35.69 -0.80 43.26
CA LYS A 104 35.15 -2.18 43.18
C LYS A 104 34.35 -2.39 41.89
N GLU A 105 34.84 -3.27 41.03
CA GLU A 105 34.05 -3.90 39.97
C GLU A 105 33.10 -4.94 40.59
N GLU A 106 31.81 -4.80 40.32
CA GLU A 106 30.84 -5.91 40.31
C GLU A 106 30.08 -5.84 38.97
N PRO A 107 29.77 -6.98 38.33
CA PRO A 107 29.32 -7.01 36.95
C PRO A 107 27.82 -6.72 36.88
N GLU A 108 27.44 -5.52 36.45
CA GLU A 108 26.05 -5.22 36.09
C GLU A 108 25.68 -6.02 34.83
N ALA A 109 24.62 -6.80 34.97
CA ALA A 109 24.05 -7.68 33.96
C ALA A 109 23.80 -6.93 32.64
N GLY A 110 24.35 -7.48 31.56
CA GLY A 110 24.27 -6.90 30.23
C GLY A 110 22.83 -6.63 29.79
N ALA A 111 22.54 -5.35 29.54
CA ALA A 111 21.46 -4.96 28.66
C ALA A 111 21.56 -5.76 27.33
N PRO A 112 20.42 -6.18 26.73
CA PRO A 112 20.48 -6.95 25.49
C PRO A 112 21.15 -6.09 24.41
N LYS A 113 22.35 -6.51 23.98
CA LYS A 113 23.03 -5.90 22.84
C LYS A 113 22.11 -6.00 21.62
N LYS A 114 21.76 -4.85 21.05
CA LYS A 114 21.28 -4.73 19.66
C LYS A 114 22.14 -5.66 18.79
N PRO A 115 21.56 -6.56 17.98
CA PRO A 115 22.34 -7.49 17.18
C PRO A 115 23.38 -6.69 16.38
N ALA A 116 24.62 -7.18 16.36
CA ALA A 116 25.71 -6.54 15.65
C ALA A 116 25.31 -6.40 14.17
N ASP A 117 25.54 -5.20 13.63
CA ASP A 117 25.16 -4.74 12.28
C ASP A 117 25.51 -5.78 11.17
N ASP A 118 26.64 -6.48 11.33
CA ASP A 118 27.14 -7.50 10.40
C ASP A 118 26.20 -8.70 10.18
N SER A 119 25.20 -8.93 11.04
CA SER A 119 24.27 -10.06 10.97
C SER A 119 22.92 -9.76 10.32
N ARG A 120 22.59 -8.48 10.10
CA ARG A 120 21.29 -8.08 9.56
C ARG A 120 21.19 -8.39 8.05
N PRO A 121 20.01 -8.80 7.54
CA PRO A 121 19.80 -8.97 6.10
C PRO A 121 20.04 -7.69 5.29
N THR A 122 20.52 -7.85 4.06
CA THR A 122 20.65 -6.76 3.09
C THR A 122 19.35 -6.52 2.33
N ALA A 123 19.25 -5.39 1.62
CA ALA A 123 18.15 -5.14 0.69
C ALA A 123 18.07 -6.23 -0.41
N ASP A 124 19.22 -6.71 -0.88
CA ASP A 124 19.29 -7.77 -1.88
C ASP A 124 18.77 -9.11 -1.35
N ASP A 125 19.02 -9.43 -0.08
CA ASP A 125 18.46 -10.62 0.56
C ASP A 125 16.92 -10.55 0.61
N ALA A 126 16.37 -9.37 0.93
CA ALA A 126 14.93 -9.14 0.94
C ALA A 126 14.31 -9.23 -0.46
N ILE A 127 14.92 -8.59 -1.45
CA ILE A 127 14.50 -8.66 -2.85
C ILE A 127 14.55 -10.10 -3.35
N LYS A 128 15.61 -10.83 -3.03
CA LYS A 128 15.77 -12.24 -3.41
C LYS A 128 14.64 -13.08 -2.82
N LEU A 129 14.40 -12.97 -1.51
CA LEU A 129 13.31 -13.70 -0.85
C LEU A 129 11.95 -13.40 -1.49
N ALA A 130 11.68 -12.13 -1.80
CA ALA A 130 10.46 -11.72 -2.46
C ALA A 130 10.35 -12.30 -3.88
N LYS A 131 11.44 -12.28 -4.67
CA LYS A 131 11.48 -12.86 -6.02
C LYS A 131 11.32 -14.38 -6.03
N GLU A 132 11.78 -15.10 -5.00
CA GLU A 132 11.54 -16.54 -4.85
C GLU A 132 10.05 -16.90 -4.71
N GLN A 133 9.19 -15.93 -4.39
CA GLN A 133 7.75 -16.14 -4.28
C GLN A 133 7.00 -15.95 -5.60
N VAL A 134 7.66 -15.46 -6.66
CA VAL A 134 7.04 -15.19 -7.96
C VAL A 134 6.40 -16.45 -8.54
N GLY A 135 5.16 -16.32 -8.98
CA GLY A 135 4.36 -17.43 -9.53
C GLY A 135 3.48 -18.14 -8.50
N ILE A 136 3.56 -17.80 -7.21
CA ILE A 136 2.52 -18.18 -6.25
C ILE A 136 1.23 -17.50 -6.64
N THR A 137 0.15 -18.27 -6.81
CA THR A 137 -1.19 -17.79 -7.12
C THR A 137 -2.15 -18.12 -5.99
N GLU A 138 -3.30 -17.46 -5.99
CA GLU A 138 -4.46 -17.88 -5.21
C GLU A 138 -4.86 -19.32 -5.56
N ASP A 139 -5.39 -20.03 -4.57
CA ASP A 139 -6.03 -21.33 -4.78
C ASP A 139 -7.50 -21.17 -5.20
N GLY A 140 -8.25 -22.28 -5.26
CA GLY A 140 -9.65 -22.27 -5.68
C GLY A 140 -10.59 -21.49 -4.77
N SER A 141 -10.15 -21.13 -3.56
CA SER A 141 -10.88 -20.32 -2.59
C SER A 141 -10.47 -18.84 -2.62
N GLY A 142 -9.52 -18.45 -3.46
CA GLY A 142 -8.96 -17.09 -3.46
C GLY A 142 -7.87 -16.89 -2.40
N GLU A 143 -7.41 -17.95 -1.74
CA GLU A 143 -6.48 -17.85 -0.62
C GLU A 143 -5.03 -18.10 -1.06
N THR A 144 -4.08 -17.60 -0.28
CA THR A 144 -2.66 -17.95 -0.44
C THR A 144 -2.04 -18.42 0.87
N LYS A 145 -0.77 -18.84 0.83
CA LYS A 145 0.00 -19.06 2.05
C LYS A 145 0.20 -17.78 2.88
N PHE A 146 0.05 -16.59 2.26
CA PHE A 146 0.21 -15.30 2.95
C PHE A 146 -1.02 -14.98 3.79
N ASN A 147 -2.23 -15.22 3.26
CA ASN A 147 -3.48 -15.16 4.03
C ASN A 147 -3.44 -16.08 5.24
N ARG A 148 -3.15 -17.37 5.00
CA ARG A 148 -3.06 -18.39 6.07
C ARG A 148 -2.04 -18.02 7.15
N TRP A 149 -0.86 -17.55 6.75
CA TRP A 149 0.13 -17.07 7.71
C TRP A 149 -0.36 -15.86 8.51
N TYR A 150 -1.00 -14.88 7.85
CA TYR A 150 -1.47 -13.68 8.53
C TYR A 150 -2.54 -14.02 9.58
N VAL A 151 -3.51 -14.86 9.22
CA VAL A 151 -4.57 -15.38 10.10
C VAL A 151 -4.01 -16.10 11.33
N GLU A 152 -2.94 -16.86 11.16
CA GLU A 152 -2.27 -17.57 12.26
C GLU A 152 -1.36 -16.66 13.12
N SER A 153 -1.02 -15.47 12.63
CA SER A 153 -0.09 -14.56 13.31
C SER A 153 -0.74 -13.83 14.50
N PRO A 154 0.06 -13.44 15.52
CA PRO A 154 -0.41 -12.50 16.55
C PRO A 154 -0.94 -11.20 15.95
N ARG A 155 -0.38 -10.77 14.81
CA ARG A 155 -0.75 -9.51 14.16
C ARG A 155 -2.23 -9.46 13.76
N ALA A 156 -2.81 -10.56 13.27
CA ALA A 156 -4.23 -10.55 12.89
C ALA A 156 -5.14 -10.20 14.08
N LYS A 157 -4.78 -10.59 15.31
CA LYS A 157 -5.52 -10.22 16.52
C LYS A 157 -5.38 -8.74 16.81
N GLU A 158 -4.16 -8.20 16.76
CA GLU A 158 -3.90 -6.77 16.95
C GLU A 158 -4.66 -5.91 15.94
N THR A 159 -4.72 -6.33 14.67
CA THR A 159 -5.47 -5.61 13.63
C THR A 159 -6.97 -5.64 13.90
N VAL A 160 -7.53 -6.78 14.30
CA VAL A 160 -8.96 -6.87 14.67
C VAL A 160 -9.28 -6.06 15.93
N GLU A 161 -8.37 -6.02 16.91
CA GLU A 161 -8.53 -5.18 18.10
C GLU A 161 -8.51 -3.68 17.76
N ARG A 162 -7.67 -3.28 16.79
CA ARG A 162 -7.58 -1.90 16.31
C ARG A 162 -8.77 -1.48 15.46
N ASP A 163 -9.16 -2.32 14.49
CA ASP A 163 -10.04 -1.93 13.39
C ASP A 163 -11.45 -2.57 13.48
N GLY A 164 -11.63 -3.54 14.38
CA GLY A 164 -12.82 -4.39 14.44
C GLY A 164 -12.79 -5.52 13.40
N GLY A 165 -13.93 -6.21 13.24
CA GLY A 165 -14.07 -7.33 12.32
C GLY A 165 -13.76 -8.69 12.95
N SER A 166 -13.22 -9.61 12.15
CA SER A 166 -12.89 -10.97 12.59
C SER A 166 -11.62 -11.46 11.91
N ILE A 167 -10.88 -12.35 12.58
CA ILE A 167 -9.64 -12.91 12.02
C ILE A 167 -9.90 -13.64 10.69
N GLN A 168 -11.04 -14.35 10.59
CA GLN A 168 -11.44 -15.08 9.38
C GLN A 168 -11.66 -14.14 8.19
N ALA A 169 -11.89 -12.84 8.41
CA ALA A 169 -12.01 -11.88 7.31
C ALA A 169 -10.70 -11.72 6.51
N TYR A 170 -9.58 -12.27 6.99
CA TYR A 170 -8.31 -12.27 6.28
C TYR A 170 -8.06 -13.54 5.44
N ASP A 171 -8.92 -14.57 5.54
CA ASP A 171 -8.73 -15.84 4.82
C ASP A 171 -8.68 -15.60 3.29
N ASP A 172 -9.61 -14.81 2.76
CA ASP A 172 -9.76 -14.50 1.33
C ASP A 172 -9.57 -13.00 0.99
N ALA A 173 -9.05 -12.21 1.94
CA ALA A 173 -8.78 -10.80 1.72
C ALA A 173 -7.65 -10.55 0.71
N ALA A 174 -7.64 -9.35 0.12
CA ALA A 174 -6.51 -8.85 -0.65
C ALA A 174 -5.22 -8.94 0.19
N TRP A 175 -4.21 -9.61 -0.35
CA TRP A 175 -3.05 -10.06 0.41
C TRP A 175 -1.73 -9.38 0.02
N CYS A 176 -1.78 -8.28 -0.74
CA CYS A 176 -0.59 -7.52 -1.15
C CYS A 176 0.23 -7.03 0.05
N SER A 177 -0.41 -6.46 1.07
CA SER A 177 0.26 -6.00 2.30
C SER A 177 0.66 -7.14 3.22
N MET A 178 -0.13 -8.21 3.27
CA MET A 178 0.22 -9.43 4.00
C MET A 178 1.49 -10.08 3.42
N PHE A 179 1.67 -10.05 2.10
CA PHE A 179 2.88 -10.52 1.43
C PHE A 179 4.13 -9.73 1.86
N ILE A 180 4.06 -8.40 1.91
CA ILE A 180 5.18 -7.56 2.39
C ILE A 180 5.46 -7.83 3.88
N SER A 181 4.42 -7.91 4.69
CA SER A 181 4.51 -8.24 6.12
C SER A 181 5.19 -9.61 6.33
N TRP A 182 4.84 -10.59 5.51
CA TRP A 182 5.44 -11.93 5.53
C TRP A 182 6.93 -11.90 5.19
N ILE A 183 7.35 -11.06 4.24
CA ILE A 183 8.79 -10.89 3.92
C ILE A 183 9.54 -10.35 5.15
N GLY A 184 8.99 -9.32 5.80
CA GLY A 184 9.57 -8.74 7.02
C GLY A 184 9.70 -9.78 8.14
N ASP A 185 8.64 -10.56 8.39
CA ASP A 185 8.65 -11.66 9.37
C ASP A 185 9.72 -12.71 9.07
N ARG A 186 9.81 -13.18 7.82
CA ARG A 186 10.78 -14.22 7.42
C ARG A 186 12.23 -13.78 7.51
N LEU A 187 12.48 -12.48 7.42
CA LEU A 187 13.81 -11.90 7.59
C LEU A 187 14.12 -11.54 9.05
N GLY A 188 13.16 -11.66 9.96
CA GLY A 188 13.29 -11.16 11.34
C GLY A 188 13.39 -9.64 11.39
N LEU A 189 12.75 -8.94 10.45
CA LEU A 189 12.78 -7.50 10.24
C LEU A 189 11.39 -6.86 10.37
N THR A 190 10.48 -7.44 11.15
CA THR A 190 9.14 -6.90 11.38
C THR A 190 9.16 -5.47 11.95
N ASP A 191 10.16 -5.14 12.77
CA ASP A 191 10.40 -3.78 13.31
C ASP A 191 10.94 -2.77 12.26
N GLN A 192 11.32 -3.27 11.08
CA GLN A 192 11.81 -2.49 9.95
C GLN A 192 10.81 -2.41 8.81
N PHE A 193 10.03 -3.47 8.61
CA PHE A 193 9.02 -3.55 7.58
C PHE A 193 7.67 -3.06 8.04
N GLY A 194 7.38 -3.12 9.35
CA GLY A 194 6.01 -3.11 9.82
C GLY A 194 5.33 -4.44 9.52
N SER A 195 4.06 -4.54 9.89
CA SER A 195 3.22 -5.68 9.56
C SER A 195 1.78 -5.22 9.55
N ASP A 196 1.07 -5.34 8.45
CA ASP A 196 -0.36 -5.04 8.38
C ASP A 196 -1.01 -5.71 7.17
N ALA A 197 -2.31 -5.99 7.25
CA ALA A 197 -3.13 -6.40 6.12
C ALA A 197 -3.62 -5.19 5.30
N TRP A 198 -3.78 -4.03 5.95
CA TRP A 198 -4.28 -2.82 5.31
C TRP A 198 -3.13 -1.91 4.86
N THR A 199 -3.09 -1.61 3.57
CA THR A 199 -2.03 -0.83 2.92
C THR A 199 -1.86 0.58 3.50
N VAL A 200 -2.96 1.26 3.82
CA VAL A 200 -2.93 2.62 4.39
C VAL A 200 -2.33 2.61 5.78
N ALA A 201 -2.74 1.68 6.66
CA ALA A 201 -2.15 1.53 7.98
C ALA A 201 -0.66 1.17 7.92
N HIS A 202 -0.27 0.34 6.94
CA HIS A 202 1.12 -0.02 6.72
C HIS A 202 1.97 1.20 6.31
N ALA A 203 1.46 2.03 5.41
CA ALA A 203 2.11 3.28 5.02
C ALA A 203 2.22 4.27 6.20
N ARG A 204 1.14 4.44 6.98
CA ARG A 204 1.14 5.28 8.19
C ARG A 204 2.15 4.78 9.22
N TRP A 205 2.31 3.48 9.38
CA TRP A 205 3.35 2.94 10.25
C TRP A 205 4.74 3.41 9.81
N PHE A 206 5.08 3.36 8.51
CA PHE A 206 6.38 3.89 8.05
C PHE A 206 6.53 5.40 8.30
N GLU A 207 5.46 6.17 8.13
CA GLU A 207 5.43 7.61 8.43
C GLU A 207 5.69 7.87 9.92
N GLU A 208 4.99 7.16 10.82
CA GLU A 208 5.17 7.22 12.27
C GLU A 208 6.58 6.82 12.72
N GLN A 209 7.20 5.87 12.01
CA GLN A 209 8.57 5.46 12.24
C GLN A 209 9.63 6.42 11.68
N GLY A 210 9.23 7.53 11.06
CA GLY A 210 10.14 8.48 10.40
C GLY A 210 10.86 7.86 9.19
N ARG A 211 10.28 6.81 8.59
CA ARG A 211 10.87 5.99 7.53
C ARG A 211 10.04 6.04 6.24
N TRP A 212 9.34 7.14 6.01
CA TRP A 212 8.57 7.42 4.80
C TRP A 212 9.28 8.44 3.89
N GLY A 213 9.16 8.31 2.57
CA GLY A 213 9.60 9.34 1.63
C GLY A 213 9.23 9.06 0.18
N THR A 214 9.91 9.72 -0.76
CA THR A 214 9.51 9.79 -2.17
C THR A 214 10.53 9.24 -3.17
N GLU A 215 11.68 8.73 -2.70
CA GLU A 215 12.78 8.32 -3.57
C GLU A 215 12.84 6.79 -3.70
N PRO A 216 12.79 6.24 -4.93
CA PRO A 216 12.89 4.80 -5.13
C PRO A 216 14.29 4.28 -4.76
N ARG A 217 14.33 3.22 -3.96
CA ARG A 217 15.56 2.50 -3.59
C ARG A 217 15.32 0.99 -3.65
N PRO A 218 16.26 0.17 -4.12
CA PRO A 218 16.16 -1.29 -3.98
C PRO A 218 15.84 -1.68 -2.54
N GLY A 219 14.84 -2.53 -2.34
CA GLY A 219 14.37 -3.00 -1.03
C GLY A 219 13.39 -2.04 -0.34
N ALA A 220 13.13 -0.85 -0.88
CA ALA A 220 12.08 0.02 -0.37
C ALA A 220 10.70 -0.61 -0.60
N ILE A 221 9.78 -0.36 0.33
CA ILE A 221 8.39 -0.77 0.22
C ILE A 221 7.65 0.33 -0.51
N VAL A 222 7.13 0.05 -1.70
CA VAL A 222 6.45 1.05 -2.55
C VAL A 222 4.94 0.93 -2.38
N PHE A 223 4.26 2.07 -2.33
CA PHE A 223 2.82 2.17 -2.15
C PHE A 223 2.18 2.91 -3.33
N TYR A 224 1.06 2.41 -3.81
CA TYR A 224 0.45 2.87 -5.06
C TYR A 224 -0.99 3.36 -4.90
N ALA A 225 -1.33 4.36 -5.72
CA ALA A 225 -2.67 4.85 -5.98
C ALA A 225 -2.90 4.85 -7.50
N TRP A 226 -3.76 3.96 -7.99
CA TRP A 226 -3.95 3.73 -9.44
C TRP A 226 -4.62 4.89 -10.18
N ASP A 227 -5.27 5.79 -9.45
CA ASP A 227 -5.84 7.03 -9.97
C ASP A 227 -4.82 8.18 -9.98
N GLY A 228 -3.58 7.92 -9.56
CA GLY A 228 -2.53 8.92 -9.44
C GLY A 228 -2.59 9.75 -8.16
N GLY A 229 -3.44 9.38 -7.19
CA GLY A 229 -3.47 9.97 -5.85
C GLY A 229 -2.09 10.05 -5.19
N LYS A 230 -1.92 10.97 -4.26
CA LYS A 230 -0.64 11.27 -3.59
C LYS A 230 -0.76 11.36 -2.08
N ASP A 231 -1.98 11.20 -1.55
CA ASP A 231 -2.20 11.09 -0.13
C ASP A 231 -2.12 9.62 0.29
N ILE A 232 -1.64 9.36 1.51
CA ILE A 232 -1.58 7.99 2.06
C ILE A 232 -2.97 7.32 2.11
N SER A 233 -4.04 8.11 2.23
CA SER A 233 -5.42 7.59 2.15
C SER A 233 -5.81 7.04 0.77
N ASP A 234 -5.11 7.43 -0.29
CA ASP A 234 -5.40 7.01 -1.67
C ASP A 234 -4.75 5.66 -2.00
N ILE A 235 -3.93 5.12 -1.08
CA ILE A 235 -3.16 3.90 -1.31
C ILE A 235 -4.07 2.68 -1.42
N VAL A 236 -4.00 2.02 -2.56
CA VAL A 236 -4.76 0.79 -2.88
C VAL A 236 -3.90 -0.43 -3.09
N HIS A 237 -2.57 -0.28 -3.18
CA HIS A 237 -1.65 -1.41 -3.39
C HIS A 237 -0.26 -1.14 -2.83
N ILE A 238 0.53 -2.20 -2.72
CA ILE A 238 1.89 -2.18 -2.15
C ILE A 238 2.78 -3.22 -2.83
N GLY A 239 4.08 -2.96 -2.89
CA GLY A 239 5.09 -3.87 -3.42
C GLY A 239 6.47 -3.61 -2.81
N MET A 240 7.47 -4.35 -3.28
CA MET A 240 8.88 -4.10 -2.94
C MET A 240 9.66 -3.72 -4.19
N VAL A 241 10.32 -2.56 -4.14
CA VAL A 241 11.17 -2.07 -5.22
C VAL A 241 12.37 -3.01 -5.37
N THR A 242 12.60 -3.47 -6.59
CA THR A 242 13.77 -4.30 -6.94
C THR A 242 14.87 -3.46 -7.57
N LYS A 243 14.51 -2.45 -8.38
CA LYS A 243 15.42 -1.44 -8.94
C LYS A 243 14.64 -0.23 -9.46
N LYS A 244 15.31 0.91 -9.57
CA LYS A 244 14.90 2.03 -10.43
C LYS A 244 15.30 1.69 -11.86
N VAL A 245 14.35 1.73 -12.81
CA VAL A 245 14.60 1.45 -14.23
C VAL A 245 15.07 2.74 -14.91
N ASP A 246 14.31 3.82 -14.72
CA ASP A 246 14.62 5.18 -15.14
C ASP A 246 13.90 6.19 -14.23
N ASP A 247 13.85 7.47 -14.60
CA ASP A 247 13.25 8.52 -13.77
C ASP A 247 11.73 8.39 -13.62
N ASP A 248 11.06 7.73 -14.56
CA ASP A 248 9.60 7.59 -14.58
C ASP A 248 9.15 6.16 -14.30
N THR A 249 10.08 5.22 -14.12
CA THR A 249 9.78 3.79 -14.03
C THR A 249 10.61 3.07 -12.96
N ILE A 250 9.94 2.23 -12.16
CA ILE A 250 10.56 1.27 -11.24
C ILE A 250 10.20 -0.17 -11.62
N GLU A 251 11.03 -1.14 -11.25
CA GLU A 251 10.66 -2.57 -11.23
C GLU A 251 10.38 -2.98 -9.77
N ALA A 252 9.23 -3.58 -9.52
CA ALA A 252 8.82 -4.07 -8.20
C ALA A 252 8.37 -5.53 -8.25
N VAL A 253 8.51 -6.23 -7.12
CA VAL A 253 7.85 -7.51 -6.86
C VAL A 253 6.65 -7.25 -5.96
N GLU A 254 5.50 -7.74 -6.40
CA GLU A 254 4.19 -7.42 -5.81
C GLU A 254 3.41 -8.71 -5.57
N GLY A 255 2.76 -8.80 -4.41
CA GLY A 255 1.76 -9.82 -4.13
C GLY A 255 0.37 -9.37 -4.61
N ASN A 256 -0.53 -10.33 -4.84
CA ASN A 256 -1.92 -10.11 -5.25
C ASN A 256 -2.08 -9.31 -6.56
N THR A 257 -1.03 -9.25 -7.39
CA THR A 257 -1.12 -8.65 -8.72
C THR A 257 -1.60 -9.70 -9.72
N ASP A 258 -2.83 -9.49 -10.22
CA ASP A 258 -3.60 -10.48 -10.99
C ASP A 258 -3.70 -11.84 -10.24
N SER A 259 -4.07 -11.80 -8.95
CA SER A 259 -4.18 -12.98 -8.07
C SER A 259 -2.88 -13.79 -7.94
N ALA A 260 -1.72 -13.16 -8.09
CA ALA A 260 -0.43 -13.83 -8.01
C ALA A 260 0.70 -12.91 -7.51
N VAL A 261 1.83 -13.52 -7.13
CA VAL A 261 3.09 -12.80 -6.93
C VAL A 261 3.75 -12.59 -8.29
N LYS A 262 4.01 -11.33 -8.65
CA LYS A 262 4.57 -10.96 -9.96
C LYS A 262 5.64 -9.89 -9.84
N VAL A 263 6.54 -9.89 -10.82
CA VAL A 263 7.41 -8.73 -11.10
C VAL A 263 6.68 -7.83 -12.11
N ARG A 264 6.70 -6.52 -11.83
CA ARG A 264 6.06 -5.48 -12.66
C ARG A 264 6.97 -4.28 -12.77
N GLU A 265 6.95 -3.67 -13.95
CA GLU A 265 7.38 -2.29 -14.11
C GLU A 265 6.19 -1.37 -13.83
N ARG A 266 6.41 -0.30 -13.06
CA ARG A 266 5.37 0.64 -12.64
C ARG A 266 5.82 2.07 -12.90
N SER A 267 4.87 2.90 -13.34
CA SER A 267 5.06 4.34 -13.50
C SER A 267 5.22 5.00 -12.13
N THR A 268 6.14 5.95 -12.00
CA THR A 268 6.24 6.80 -10.81
C THR A 268 5.01 7.67 -10.60
N GLY A 269 4.21 7.92 -11.65
CA GLY A 269 2.93 8.61 -11.55
C GLY A 269 1.89 7.89 -10.70
N ASP A 270 1.98 6.56 -10.58
CA ASP A 270 1.06 5.73 -9.78
C ASP A 270 1.50 5.60 -8.31
N ILE A 271 2.65 6.19 -7.96
CA ILE A 271 3.27 6.00 -6.64
C ILE A 271 2.85 7.13 -5.70
N VAL A 272 2.48 6.75 -4.48
CA VAL A 272 2.19 7.68 -3.37
C VAL A 272 3.48 7.97 -2.60
N GLY A 273 4.24 6.91 -2.29
CA GLY A 273 5.52 7.04 -1.61
C GLY A 273 6.14 5.69 -1.27
N TYR A 274 7.17 5.73 -0.44
CA TYR A 274 8.02 4.60 -0.10
C TYR A 274 8.27 4.52 1.41
N GLY A 275 8.16 3.31 1.95
CA GLY A 275 8.70 2.94 3.25
C GLY A 275 10.14 2.44 3.14
N TYR A 276 10.98 2.80 4.11
CA TYR A 276 12.41 2.47 4.12
C TYR A 276 12.79 1.58 5.31
N PRO A 277 12.80 0.24 5.12
CA PRO A 277 13.42 -0.66 6.09
C PRO A 277 14.93 -0.38 6.22
N GLU A 278 15.47 -0.45 7.45
CA GLU A 278 16.91 -0.31 7.66
C GLU A 278 17.62 -1.66 7.48
N TYR A 279 18.17 -1.88 6.29
CA TYR A 279 18.99 -3.04 5.97
C TYR A 279 20.45 -2.86 6.43
N ARG A 280 21.20 -3.97 6.44
CA ARG A 280 22.67 -3.90 6.45
C ARG A 280 23.18 -3.24 5.16
N SER A 281 24.20 -2.40 5.28
CA SER A 281 24.89 -1.73 4.17
C SER A 281 25.79 -2.67 3.37
#